data_AF-S8BYC7-F1
#
_entry.id   AF-S8BYC7-F1
#
_cell.length_a   1.000
_cell.length_b   1.000
_cell.length_c   1.000
_cell.angle_alpha   90.00
_cell.angle_beta   90.00
_cell.angle_gamma   90.00
#
_symmetry.space_group_name_H-M   'P 1'
#
loop_
_entity.id
_entity.type
_entity.pdbx_description
1 polymer ?
#
loop_
_entity_poly.entity_id
_entity_poly.type
_entity_poly.pdbx_seq_one_letter_code
_entity_poly.pdbx_strand_id
1 'polypeptide(L)'
;SSIALESFVGLRRQPTAEKSSAVFNKPTTLRRTLRVTASKTSARVTGRNLRVAVVGGGPAGGAAAETLAKGGIETILIERKLDNCKPCGGAIPLCMVGEFDLPLDIIDRRVTKMKMISPSNVAVDIGRTLKPHEYIGMVRREVLDAYLRDRAAAAGATIINGLFLKMDLPEFKNAP
;
A
#
# COMPACT_ATOMS: atom_id res chain seq x y z
N SER A 1 -23.08 10.34 3.82
CA SER A 1 -22.63 10.97 5.08
C SER A 1 -21.17 10.63 5.30
N SER A 2 -20.27 11.58 5.00
CA SER A 2 -18.82 11.33 4.91
C SER A 2 -18.17 11.41 6.29
N ILE A 3 -17.51 10.35 6.74
CA ILE A 3 -16.77 10.32 8.00
C ILE A 3 -15.31 10.64 7.67
N ALA A 4 -14.85 11.81 8.09
CA ALA A 4 -13.43 12.18 8.05
C ALA A 4 -12.71 11.45 9.20
N LEU A 5 -11.65 10.71 8.88
CA LEU A 5 -10.75 10.11 9.87
C LEU A 5 -9.67 11.12 10.24
N GLU A 6 -9.61 11.49 11.52
CA GLU A 6 -8.53 12.29 12.07
C GLU A 6 -7.19 11.53 12.05
N SER A 7 -6.13 12.25 11.71
CA SER A 7 -4.77 11.71 11.61
C SER A 7 -4.20 11.38 13.00
N PHE A 8 -3.66 10.17 13.14
CA PHE A 8 -3.07 9.66 14.38
C PHE A 8 -1.73 10.35 14.68
N VAL A 9 -1.71 11.25 15.68
CA VAL A 9 -0.48 11.80 16.26
C VAL A 9 -0.13 10.97 17.50
N GLY A 10 1.05 10.35 17.49
CA GLY A 10 1.49 9.41 18.53
C GLY A 10 1.52 9.99 19.96
N LEU A 11 1.60 9.08 20.94
CA LEU A 11 1.63 9.35 22.38
C LEU A 11 2.89 10.15 22.81
N ARG A 12 2.85 11.47 22.65
CA ARG A 12 3.75 12.39 23.36
C ARG A 12 2.94 13.16 24.40
N ARG A 13 3.20 12.90 25.68
CA ARG A 13 2.64 13.69 26.79
C ARG A 13 3.06 15.15 26.63
N GLN A 14 2.10 16.08 26.64
CA GLN A 14 2.35 17.51 26.83
C GLN A 14 1.76 17.96 28.19
N PRO A 15 2.41 18.89 28.91
CA PRO A 15 1.86 19.49 30.12
C PRO A 15 0.83 20.58 29.79
N THR A 16 -0.20 20.64 30.64
CA THR A 16 -1.13 21.72 31.02
C THR A 16 -1.41 22.92 30.10
N ALA A 17 -2.71 23.22 30.04
CA ALA A 17 -3.42 24.15 29.17
C ALA A 17 -3.08 25.64 29.29
N GLU A 18 -3.05 26.31 28.14
CA GLU A 18 -3.45 27.71 27.97
C GLU A 18 -4.41 27.86 26.78
N LYS A 19 -5.48 28.64 26.97
CA LYS A 19 -6.52 28.90 25.97
C LYS A 19 -6.02 29.94 24.96
N SER A 20 -5.83 29.53 23.71
CA SER A 20 -5.71 30.45 22.58
C SER A 20 -6.78 30.11 21.55
N SER A 21 -7.66 31.07 21.28
CA SER A 21 -8.69 31.03 20.26
C SER A 21 -8.03 31.13 18.88
N ALA A 22 -7.75 29.99 18.26
CA ALA A 22 -7.22 29.93 16.91
C ALA A 22 -8.36 29.74 15.89
N VAL A 23 -8.45 30.69 14.96
CA VAL A 23 -9.32 30.64 13.78
C VAL A 23 -8.95 29.42 12.93
N PHE A 24 -9.92 28.52 12.71
CA PHE A 24 -9.76 27.35 11.85
C PHE A 24 -9.76 27.77 10.38
N ASN A 25 -8.57 27.98 9.80
CA ASN A 25 -8.43 27.98 8.34
C ASN A 25 -8.58 26.55 7.84
N LYS A 26 -9.54 26.34 6.90
CA LYS A 26 -9.71 25.06 6.20
C LYS A 26 -8.36 24.63 5.61
N PRO A 27 -7.91 23.37 5.82
CA PRO A 27 -6.70 22.91 5.19
C PRO A 27 -6.96 22.81 3.68
N THR A 28 -6.41 23.76 2.93
CA THR A 28 -6.25 23.62 1.48
C THR A 28 -5.42 22.36 1.24
N THR A 29 -6.05 21.33 0.69
CA THR A 29 -5.38 20.12 0.20
C THR A 29 -4.49 20.49 -0.98
N LEU A 30 -3.34 21.08 -0.71
CA LEU A 30 -2.24 21.13 -1.64
C LEU A 30 -1.83 19.67 -1.87
N ARG A 31 -2.33 19.07 -2.95
CA ARG A 31 -1.80 17.82 -3.49
C ARG A 31 -0.31 18.08 -3.72
N ARG A 32 0.54 17.67 -2.77
CA ARG A 32 1.98 17.65 -2.96
C ARG A 32 2.22 16.67 -4.09
N THR A 33 2.42 17.19 -5.29
CA THR A 33 3.03 16.44 -6.38
C THR A 33 4.40 16.00 -5.88
N LEU A 34 4.48 14.73 -5.47
CA LEU A 34 5.74 14.07 -5.17
C LEU A 34 6.58 14.10 -6.45
N ARG A 35 7.57 15.00 -6.49
CA ARG A 35 8.55 15.03 -7.56
C ARG A 35 9.62 14.00 -7.22
N VAL A 36 9.46 12.77 -7.72
CA VAL A 36 10.45 11.71 -7.58
C VAL A 36 11.59 12.00 -8.56
N THR A 37 12.73 12.45 -8.05
CA THR A 37 13.95 12.61 -8.85
C THR A 37 14.63 11.25 -8.95
N ALA A 38 14.41 10.54 -10.06
CA ALA A 38 14.87 9.16 -10.28
C ALA A 38 16.40 8.99 -10.42
N SER A 39 17.22 10.00 -10.13
CA SER A 39 18.66 9.92 -10.37
C SER A 39 19.44 10.95 -9.54
N LYS A 40 20.41 10.46 -8.75
CA LYS A 40 21.48 11.28 -8.16
C LYS A 40 22.75 11.31 -9.05
N THR A 41 22.87 10.41 -10.03
CA THR A 41 24.13 10.14 -10.77
C THR A 41 23.95 9.81 -12.26
N SER A 42 22.76 9.47 -12.72
CA SER A 42 22.47 9.15 -14.14
C SER A 42 21.99 10.37 -14.92
N ALA A 43 22.38 10.43 -16.19
CA ALA A 43 21.92 11.47 -17.11
C ALA A 43 20.39 11.49 -17.21
N ARG A 44 19.81 12.68 -17.39
CA ARG A 44 18.36 12.83 -17.57
C ARG A 44 17.96 12.10 -18.85
N VAL A 45 17.05 11.14 -18.74
CA VAL A 45 16.48 10.44 -19.91
C VAL A 45 15.64 11.44 -20.70
N THR A 46 16.00 11.69 -21.96
CA THR A 46 15.28 12.57 -22.88
C THR A 46 14.69 11.74 -24.03
N GLY A 47 13.51 12.13 -24.53
CA GLY A 47 12.89 11.50 -25.72
C GLY A 47 12.26 10.13 -25.52
N ARG A 48 12.20 9.58 -24.30
CA ARG A 48 11.47 8.35 -23.98
C ARG A 48 10.90 8.35 -22.57
N ASN A 49 9.84 7.57 -22.35
CA ASN A 49 9.27 7.35 -21.03
C ASN A 49 10.26 6.54 -20.16
N LEU A 50 10.19 6.77 -18.84
CA LEU A 50 10.86 5.89 -17.90
C LEU A 50 10.21 4.51 -17.96
N ARG A 51 11.06 3.47 -17.91
CA ARG A 51 10.65 2.07 -17.89
C ARG A 51 10.99 1.48 -16.54
N VAL A 52 10.03 0.79 -15.92
CA VAL A 52 10.24 0.11 -14.64
C VAL A 52 9.69 -1.30 -14.72
N ALA A 53 10.53 -2.27 -14.38
CA ALA A 53 10.11 -3.63 -14.11
C ALA A 53 9.86 -3.81 -12.60
N VAL A 54 8.64 -4.19 -12.22
CA VAL A 54 8.26 -4.57 -10.87
C VAL A 54 8.28 -6.10 -10.78
N VAL A 55 9.18 -6.66 -9.97
CA VAL A 55 9.32 -8.11 -9.83
C VAL A 55 8.57 -8.57 -8.57
N GLY A 56 7.52 -9.36 -8.79
CA GLY A 56 6.58 -9.84 -7.78
C GLY A 56 5.26 -9.05 -7.80
N GLY A 57 4.14 -9.77 -7.89
CA GLY A 57 2.77 -9.26 -8.01
C GLY A 57 1.90 -9.41 -6.78
N GLY A 58 2.51 -9.56 -5.59
CA GLY A 58 1.78 -9.46 -4.31
C GLY A 58 1.36 -8.02 -4.00
N PRO A 59 0.86 -7.73 -2.78
CA PRO A 59 0.25 -6.42 -2.47
C PRO A 59 1.19 -5.23 -2.70
N ALA A 60 2.46 -5.37 -2.30
CA ALA A 60 3.47 -4.33 -2.52
C ALA A 60 3.73 -4.09 -4.01
N GLY A 61 3.83 -5.16 -4.80
CA GLY A 61 4.11 -5.08 -6.23
C GLY A 61 2.94 -4.54 -7.05
N GLY A 62 1.72 -5.03 -6.76
CA GLY A 62 0.50 -4.50 -7.38
C GLY A 62 0.30 -3.02 -7.10
N ALA A 63 0.45 -2.59 -5.84
CA ALA A 63 0.35 -1.17 -5.48
C ALA A 63 1.46 -0.31 -6.09
N ALA A 64 2.70 -0.81 -6.14
CA ALA A 64 3.80 -0.12 -6.80
C ALA A 64 3.55 0.04 -8.30
N ALA A 65 3.13 -1.03 -8.97
CA ALA A 65 2.86 -1.02 -10.40
C ALA A 65 1.69 -0.08 -10.76
N GLU A 66 0.62 -0.11 -9.98
CA GLU A 66 -0.50 0.83 -10.14
C GLU A 66 -0.05 2.29 -10.00
N THR A 67 0.75 2.59 -8.97
CA THR A 67 1.23 3.95 -8.71
C THR A 67 2.13 4.45 -9.83
N LEU A 68 3.05 3.60 -10.31
CA LEU A 68 3.96 3.93 -11.41
C LEU A 68 3.19 4.16 -12.72
N ALA A 69 2.23 3.28 -13.04
CA ALA A 69 1.41 3.40 -14.24
C ALA A 69 0.53 4.67 -14.22
N LYS A 70 -0.11 4.97 -13.08
CA LYS A 70 -0.83 6.25 -12.88
C LYS A 70 0.08 7.48 -13.03
N GLY A 71 1.37 7.34 -12.74
CA GLY A 71 2.40 8.36 -12.94
C GLY A 71 2.87 8.52 -14.39
N GLY A 72 2.34 7.74 -15.34
CA GLY A 72 2.75 7.77 -16.75
C GLY A 72 4.06 7.04 -17.05
N ILE A 73 4.54 6.21 -16.12
CA ILE A 73 5.75 5.40 -16.28
C ILE A 73 5.37 4.11 -16.99
N GLU A 74 6.15 3.74 -18.01
CA GLU A 74 6.00 2.45 -18.71
C GLU A 74 6.37 1.33 -17.73
N THR A 75 5.35 0.65 -17.21
CA THR A 75 5.49 -0.25 -16.07
C THR A 75 5.18 -1.67 -16.47
N ILE A 76 6.11 -2.59 -16.20
CA ILE A 76 5.95 -4.02 -16.43
C ILE A 76 5.97 -4.72 -15.08
N LEU A 77 4.89 -5.39 -14.70
CA LEU A 77 4.83 -6.22 -13.51
C LEU A 77 5.04 -7.68 -13.91
N ILE A 78 6.01 -8.34 -13.28
CA ILE A 78 6.34 -9.74 -13.55
C ILE A 78 6.00 -10.55 -12.30
N GLU A 79 5.05 -11.47 -12.39
CA GLU A 79 4.69 -12.38 -11.30
C GLU A 79 4.78 -13.83 -11.77
N ARG A 80 5.41 -14.68 -10.96
CA ARG A 80 5.64 -16.10 -11.28
C ARG A 80 4.36 -16.92 -11.30
N LYS A 81 3.42 -16.63 -10.40
CA LYS A 81 2.18 -17.38 -10.24
C LYS A 81 1.01 -16.45 -9.97
N LEU A 82 0.24 -16.16 -11.01
CA LEU A 82 -0.92 -15.27 -10.93
C LEU A 82 -2.09 -15.84 -10.12
N ASP A 83 -2.12 -17.15 -9.88
CA ASP A 83 -3.12 -17.90 -9.12
C ASP A 83 -2.65 -18.27 -7.69
N ASN A 84 -1.45 -17.85 -7.30
CA ASN A 84 -0.85 -18.31 -6.06
C ASN A 84 -1.49 -17.68 -4.82
N CYS A 85 -2.01 -18.54 -3.95
CA CYS A 85 -2.38 -18.18 -2.58
C CYS A 85 -1.18 -18.35 -1.65
N LYS A 86 -0.42 -17.27 -1.39
CA LYS A 86 0.65 -17.32 -0.38
C LYS A 86 0.03 -17.55 1.00
N PRO A 87 0.51 -18.51 1.81
CA PRO A 87 0.03 -18.69 3.17
C PRO A 87 0.29 -17.42 3.98
N CYS A 88 -0.78 -16.79 4.46
CA CYS A 88 -0.76 -15.53 5.18
C CYS A 88 -1.91 -15.51 6.17
N GLY A 89 -1.72 -14.84 7.31
CA GLY A 89 -2.80 -14.65 8.28
C GLY A 89 -3.94 -13.77 7.76
N GLY A 90 -3.73 -12.98 6.69
CA GLY A 90 -4.77 -12.19 6.05
C GLY A 90 -5.21 -10.93 6.81
N ALA A 91 -4.63 -10.64 7.97
CA ALA A 91 -4.97 -9.48 8.77
C ALA A 91 -4.53 -8.16 8.09
N ILE A 92 -5.47 -7.27 7.81
CA ILE A 92 -5.26 -5.92 7.30
C ILE A 92 -5.90 -4.87 8.24
N PRO A 93 -5.13 -3.90 8.76
CA PRO A 93 -5.68 -2.82 9.58
C PRO A 93 -6.70 -1.96 8.83
N LEU A 94 -7.68 -1.39 9.55
CA LEU A 94 -8.68 -0.50 8.95
C LEU A 94 -8.08 0.72 8.23
N CYS A 95 -6.97 1.27 8.73
CA CYS A 95 -6.28 2.37 8.05
C CYS A 95 -5.78 1.97 6.64
N MET A 96 -5.30 0.74 6.48
CA MET A 96 -4.81 0.22 5.19
C MET A 96 -5.96 -0.03 4.21
N VAL A 97 -7.15 -0.43 4.70
CA VAL A 97 -8.34 -0.55 3.84
C VAL A 97 -8.65 0.79 3.17
N GLY A 98 -8.61 1.88 3.95
CA GLY A 98 -8.83 3.23 3.43
C GLY A 98 -7.67 3.73 2.55
N GLU A 99 -6.43 3.50 2.96
CA GLU A 99 -5.24 3.97 2.22
C GLU A 99 -5.13 3.36 0.82
N PHE A 100 -5.47 2.07 0.68
CA PHE A 100 -5.43 1.37 -0.60
C PHE A 100 -6.75 1.42 -1.36
N ASP A 101 -7.78 2.13 -0.87
CA ASP A 101 -9.12 2.17 -1.45
C ASP A 101 -9.64 0.75 -1.77
N LEU A 102 -9.57 -0.11 -0.75
CA LEU A 102 -10.03 -1.49 -0.87
C LEU A 102 -11.54 -1.55 -0.68
N PRO A 103 -12.28 -2.14 -1.62
CA PRO A 103 -13.70 -2.32 -1.46
C PRO A 103 -13.98 -3.31 -0.32
N LEU A 104 -15.09 -3.07 0.38
CA LEU A 104 -15.40 -3.81 1.61
C LEU A 104 -15.77 -5.28 1.37
N ASP A 105 -16.06 -5.66 0.13
CA ASP A 105 -16.36 -7.02 -0.32
C ASP A 105 -15.13 -7.92 -0.41
N ILE A 106 -13.92 -7.35 -0.54
CA ILE A 106 -12.65 -8.10 -0.44
C ILE A 106 -12.38 -8.57 1.00
N ILE A 107 -13.01 -7.94 1.99
CA ILE A 107 -12.83 -8.28 3.40
C ILE A 107 -13.75 -9.45 3.76
N ASP A 108 -13.21 -10.66 3.75
CA ASP A 108 -13.95 -11.88 4.05
C ASP A 108 -14.47 -11.89 5.50
N ARG A 109 -13.70 -11.36 6.47
CA ARG A 109 -14.11 -11.30 7.89
C ARG A 109 -13.64 -10.03 8.58
N ARG A 110 -14.40 -9.59 9.59
CA ARG A 110 -14.06 -8.45 10.46
C ARG A 110 -13.81 -8.94 11.88
N VAL A 111 -12.56 -8.85 12.32
CA VAL A 111 -12.15 -9.28 13.67
C VAL A 111 -12.16 -8.07 14.60
N THR A 112 -12.96 -8.15 15.67
CA THR A 112 -13.11 -7.10 16.69
C THR A 112 -12.63 -7.53 18.08
N LYS A 113 -12.34 -8.83 18.26
CA LYS A 113 -11.86 -9.41 19.50
C LYS A 113 -10.66 -10.29 19.21
N MET A 114 -9.55 -10.01 19.86
CA MET A 114 -8.32 -10.80 19.76
C MET A 114 -7.86 -11.18 21.17
N LYS A 115 -7.12 -12.27 21.30
CA LYS A 115 -6.57 -12.71 22.58
C LYS A 115 -5.13 -13.15 22.37
N MET A 116 -4.22 -12.58 23.15
CA MET A 116 -2.84 -13.01 23.23
C MET A 116 -2.70 -13.96 24.41
N ILE A 117 -2.17 -15.16 24.18
CA ILE A 117 -1.99 -16.19 25.20
C ILE A 117 -0.50 -16.49 25.29
N SER A 118 0.09 -16.36 26.49
CA SER A 118 1.49 -16.68 26.72
C SER A 118 1.72 -18.19 26.89
N PRO A 119 2.96 -18.69 26.74
CA PRO A 119 3.29 -20.09 27.05
C PRO A 119 2.97 -20.49 28.49
N SER A 120 2.95 -19.55 29.42
CA SER A 120 2.53 -19.75 30.82
C SER A 120 1.02 -19.70 31.01
N ASN A 121 0.24 -19.77 29.92
CA ASN A 121 -1.22 -19.73 29.89
C ASN A 121 -1.85 -18.45 30.47
N VAL A 122 -1.12 -17.32 30.43
CA VAL A 122 -1.67 -16.01 30.78
C VAL A 122 -2.33 -15.42 29.53
N ALA A 123 -3.60 -15.04 29.65
CA ALA A 123 -4.37 -14.47 28.54
C ALA A 123 -4.58 -12.96 28.70
N VAL A 124 -4.37 -12.22 27.62
CA VAL A 124 -4.65 -10.78 27.51
C VAL A 124 -5.61 -10.55 26.34
N ASP A 125 -6.77 -9.97 26.62
CA ASP A 125 -7.73 -9.58 25.58
C ASP A 125 -7.28 -8.29 24.88
N ILE A 126 -7.19 -8.32 23.56
CA ILE A 126 -6.87 -7.21 22.68
C ILE A 126 -8.14 -6.79 21.93
N GLY A 127 -8.36 -5.49 21.81
CA GLY A 127 -9.51 -4.92 21.08
C GLY A 127 -10.55 -4.22 21.96
N ARG A 128 -10.40 -4.22 23.30
CA ARG A 128 -11.30 -3.48 24.21
C ARG A 128 -11.31 -1.97 23.97
N THR A 129 -10.26 -1.44 23.35
CA THR A 129 -10.11 -0.02 23.00
C THR A 129 -10.64 0.32 21.59
N LEU A 130 -11.06 -0.68 20.80
CA LEU A 130 -11.59 -0.44 19.46
C LEU A 130 -12.96 0.22 19.57
N LYS A 131 -13.19 1.22 18.73
CA LYS A 131 -14.52 1.81 18.56
C LYS A 131 -15.46 0.83 17.86
N PRO A 132 -16.80 1.00 17.95
CA PRO A 132 -17.77 0.07 17.35
C PRO A 132 -17.60 -0.18 15.84
N HIS A 133 -16.99 0.74 15.10
CA HIS A 133 -16.74 0.64 13.67
C HIS A 133 -15.30 0.22 13.32
N GLU A 134 -14.42 0.08 14.31
CA GLU A 134 -13.02 -0.31 14.10
C GLU A 134 -12.89 -1.83 14.15
N TYR A 135 -12.16 -2.38 13.18
CA TYR A 135 -11.93 -3.81 13.06
C TYR A 135 -10.62 -4.09 12.33
N ILE A 136 -10.12 -5.31 12.48
CA ILE A 136 -9.07 -5.87 11.62
C ILE A 136 -9.77 -6.63 10.50
N GLY A 137 -9.55 -6.22 9.25
CA GLY A 137 -10.04 -6.96 8.10
C GLY A 137 -9.24 -8.24 7.91
N MET A 138 -9.90 -9.32 7.53
CA MET A 138 -9.26 -10.57 7.14
C MET A 138 -9.52 -10.79 5.66
N VAL A 139 -8.46 -10.92 4.87
CA VAL A 139 -8.51 -11.08 3.42
C VAL A 139 -7.83 -12.36 2.98
N ARG A 140 -8.33 -12.92 1.88
CA ARG A 140 -7.63 -13.96 1.10
C ARG A 140 -6.60 -13.35 0.16
N ARG A 141 -5.43 -13.97 0.08
CA ARG A 141 -4.29 -13.44 -0.69
C ARG A 141 -4.52 -13.51 -2.18
N GLU A 142 -5.12 -14.58 -2.67
CA GLU A 142 -5.49 -14.72 -4.08
C GLU A 142 -6.45 -13.61 -4.54
N VAL A 143 -7.40 -13.20 -3.68
CA VAL A 143 -8.37 -12.14 -4.00
C VAL A 143 -7.73 -10.76 -3.93
N LEU A 144 -7.03 -10.45 -2.83
CA LEU A 144 -6.37 -9.14 -2.67
C LEU A 144 -5.29 -8.94 -3.74
N ASP A 145 -4.44 -9.93 -3.96
CA ASP A 145 -3.33 -9.83 -4.92
C ASP A 145 -3.86 -9.72 -6.35
N ALA A 146 -4.96 -10.42 -6.71
CA ALA A 146 -5.62 -10.26 -8.00
C ALA A 146 -6.19 -8.84 -8.16
N TYR A 147 -6.97 -8.37 -7.19
CA TYR A 147 -7.56 -7.02 -7.23
C TYR A 147 -6.51 -5.92 -7.46
N LEU A 148 -5.38 -5.98 -6.75
CA LEU A 148 -4.31 -4.98 -6.91
C LEU A 148 -3.60 -5.09 -8.26
N ARG A 149 -3.43 -6.29 -8.81
CA ARG A 149 -2.88 -6.49 -10.16
C ARG A 149 -3.84 -5.99 -11.24
N ASP A 150 -5.13 -6.27 -11.11
CA ASP A 150 -6.15 -5.82 -12.05
C ASP A 150 -6.24 -4.30 -12.09
N ARG A 151 -6.13 -3.65 -10.91
CA ARG A 151 -6.01 -2.19 -10.83
C ARG A 151 -4.76 -1.66 -11.49
N ALA A 152 -3.61 -2.31 -11.30
CA ALA A 152 -2.38 -1.92 -11.97
C ALA A 152 -2.52 -2.04 -13.50
N ALA A 153 -3.13 -3.12 -13.99
CA ALA A 153 -3.40 -3.31 -15.41
C ALA A 153 -4.35 -2.25 -15.96
N ALA A 154 -5.44 -1.94 -15.25
CA ALA A 154 -6.39 -0.88 -15.62
C ALA A 154 -5.73 0.51 -15.63
N ALA A 155 -4.70 0.73 -14.82
CA ALA A 155 -3.89 1.97 -14.83
C ALA A 155 -2.85 2.01 -15.97
N GLY A 156 -2.68 0.94 -16.74
CA GLY A 156 -1.75 0.86 -17.87
C GLY A 156 -0.47 0.07 -17.61
N ALA A 157 -0.35 -0.66 -16.51
CA ALA A 157 0.78 -1.57 -16.30
C ALA A 157 0.62 -2.85 -17.14
N THR A 158 1.70 -3.31 -17.76
CA THR A 158 1.73 -4.61 -18.45
C THR A 158 2.02 -5.72 -17.46
N ILE A 159 1.11 -6.67 -17.32
CA ILE A 159 1.28 -7.83 -16.43
C ILE A 159 1.84 -9.02 -17.21
N ILE A 160 2.97 -9.55 -16.76
CA ILE A 160 3.63 -10.73 -17.33
C ILE A 160 3.59 -11.86 -16.31
N ASN A 161 3.03 -12.99 -16.70
CA ASN A 161 3.15 -14.23 -15.95
C ASN A 161 4.52 -14.87 -16.27
N GLY A 162 5.46 -14.81 -15.32
CA GLY A 162 6.82 -15.29 -15.56
C GLY A 162 7.70 -15.28 -14.32
N LEU A 163 8.69 -16.17 -14.31
CA LEU A 163 9.74 -16.18 -13.29
C LEU A 163 10.90 -15.30 -13.74
N PHE A 164 11.15 -14.22 -13.02
CA PHE A 164 12.34 -13.42 -13.20
C PHE A 164 13.56 -14.15 -12.62
N LEU A 165 14.58 -14.39 -13.45
CA LEU A 165 15.79 -15.13 -13.06
C LEU A 165 17.02 -14.22 -12.95
N LYS A 166 17.26 -13.40 -13.97
CA LYS A 166 18.41 -12.51 -14.04
C LYS A 166 18.10 -11.29 -14.91
N MET A 167 18.87 -10.24 -14.70
CA MET A 167 18.96 -9.08 -15.59
C MET A 167 20.40 -8.93 -16.01
N ASP A 168 20.63 -8.96 -17.32
CA ASP A 168 21.93 -8.64 -17.90
C ASP A 168 22.01 -7.12 -18.05
N LEU A 169 23.09 -6.52 -17.54
CA LEU A 169 23.31 -5.08 -17.63
C LEU A 169 23.95 -4.75 -18.98
N PRO A 170 23.63 -3.59 -19.58
CA PRO A 170 24.28 -3.16 -20.81
C PRO A 170 25.79 -2.99 -20.59
N GLU A 171 26.60 -3.56 -21.50
CA GLU A 171 28.07 -3.49 -21.43
C GLU A 171 28.61 -2.05 -21.56
N PHE A 172 27.85 -1.18 -22.23
CA PHE A 172 28.19 0.22 -22.47
C PHE A 172 27.10 1.14 -21.94
N LYS A 173 27.49 2.35 -21.47
CA LYS A 173 26.57 3.34 -20.88
C LYS A 173 25.34 3.71 -21.74
N ASN A 174 25.45 3.56 -23.06
CA ASN A 174 24.40 3.90 -24.03
C ASN A 174 23.88 2.68 -24.80
N ALA A 175 24.29 1.45 -24.45
CA ALA A 175 23.70 0.27 -25.05
C ALA A 175 22.23 0.15 -24.58
N PRO A 176 21.31 -0.28 -25.47
CA PRO A 176 19.88 -0.34 -25.20
C PRO A 176 19.53 -1.28 -24.04
#